data_AF-A0A536XWP1-F1
#
_entry.id   AF-A0A536XWP1-F1
#
_cell.length_a   1.000
_cell.length_b   1.000
_cell.length_c   1.000
_cell.angle_alpha   90.00
_cell.angle_beta   90.00
_cell.angle_gamma   90.00
#
_symmetry.space_group_name_H-M   'P 1'
#
loop_
_entity.id
_entity.type
_entity.pdbx_description
1 polymer ?
#
loop_
_entity_poly.entity_id
_entity_poly.type
_entity_poly.pdbx_seq_one_letter_code
_entity_poly.pdbx_strand_id
1 'polypeptide(L)'
;MSWAIRHHQALRFFPDPSVGYGYPERYVEIFGEGYVPEPYIKAAYEQARKHKWYMEARMITVHDLYAFEPGLKVTLDPFIDVIGRHFKQPKEGLGFDGSAVAHMWRSLVYPDNPL
;
A
#
# COMPACT_ATOMS: atom_id res chain seq x y z
N MET A 1 17.37 2.74 -0.69
CA MET A 1 16.17 2.01 -0.23
C MET A 1 14.99 2.90 0.15
N SER A 2 15.14 3.89 1.05
CA SER A 2 13.99 4.72 1.52
C SER A 2 13.22 5.45 0.43
N TRP A 3 13.90 5.99 -0.59
CA TRP A 3 13.23 6.67 -1.70
C TRP A 3 12.38 5.70 -2.54
N ALA A 4 12.90 4.52 -2.89
CA ALA A 4 12.17 3.55 -3.71
C ALA A 4 10.90 3.06 -3.00
N ILE A 5 11.01 2.75 -1.71
CA ILE A 5 9.87 2.37 -0.85
C ILE A 5 8.84 3.52 -0.78
N ARG A 6 9.26 4.78 -0.74
CA ARG A 6 8.30 5.89 -0.72
C ARG A 6 7.53 6.06 -2.03
N HIS A 7 8.16 5.78 -3.18
CA HIS A 7 7.60 6.14 -4.49
C HIS A 7 7.04 4.96 -5.30
N HIS A 8 7.25 3.70 -4.88
CA HIS A 8 6.73 2.52 -5.59
C HIS A 8 5.18 2.47 -5.67
N GLN A 9 4.48 3.13 -4.75
CA GLN A 9 3.01 3.11 -4.68
C GLN A 9 2.36 3.73 -5.92
N ALA A 10 2.84 4.89 -6.37
CA ALA A 10 2.29 5.56 -7.56
C ALA A 10 2.50 4.71 -8.83
N LEU A 11 3.54 3.88 -8.87
CA LEU A 11 3.86 3.03 -10.01
C LEU A 11 2.87 1.88 -10.21
N ARG A 12 2.08 1.52 -9.18
CA ARG A 12 1.09 0.42 -9.23
C ARG A 12 0.04 0.62 -10.32
N PHE A 13 -0.27 1.88 -10.63
CA PHE A 13 -1.31 2.28 -11.59
C PHE A 13 -0.81 2.43 -13.03
N PHE A 14 0.49 2.26 -13.30
CA PHE A 14 1.06 2.49 -14.61
C PHE A 14 1.87 1.28 -15.07
N PRO A 15 1.54 0.72 -16.25
CA PRO A 15 2.26 -0.43 -16.79
C PRO A 15 3.71 -0.06 -17.12
N ASP A 16 4.59 -1.04 -17.00
CA ASP A 16 5.96 -0.98 -17.51
C ASP A 16 6.31 -2.32 -18.18
N PRO A 17 6.02 -2.45 -19.49
CA PRO A 17 6.28 -3.68 -20.24
C PRO A 17 7.74 -4.10 -20.26
N SER A 18 8.70 -3.18 -20.02
CA SER A 18 10.13 -3.49 -20.03
C SER A 18 10.55 -4.48 -18.93
N VAL A 19 9.75 -4.59 -17.87
CA VAL A 19 9.92 -5.54 -16.77
C VAL A 19 8.75 -6.50 -16.63
N GLY A 20 7.91 -6.61 -17.68
CA GLY A 20 6.73 -7.47 -17.67
C GLY A 20 5.63 -7.01 -16.71
N TYR A 21 5.63 -5.75 -16.26
CA TYR A 21 4.59 -5.22 -15.38
C TYR A 21 3.42 -4.69 -16.23
N GLY A 22 2.38 -5.50 -16.39
CA GLY A 22 1.11 -5.07 -16.99
C GLY A 22 0.27 -4.20 -16.05
N TYR A 23 -0.83 -3.64 -16.55
CA TYR A 23 -1.83 -3.06 -15.65
C TYR A 23 -2.51 -4.22 -14.89
N PRO A 24 -2.51 -4.25 -13.55
CA PRO A 24 -3.03 -5.41 -12.82
C PRO A 24 -4.52 -5.59 -13.06
N GLU A 25 -4.96 -6.80 -13.45
CA GLU A 25 -6.38 -7.11 -13.68
C GLU A 25 -7.25 -6.81 -12.44
N ARG A 26 -6.72 -7.10 -11.24
CA ARG A 26 -7.37 -6.77 -9.96
C ARG A 26 -7.68 -5.27 -9.80
N TYR A 27 -6.93 -4.37 -10.41
CA TYR A 27 -7.22 -2.94 -10.34
C TYR A 27 -8.41 -2.55 -11.22
N VAL A 28 -8.67 -3.29 -12.31
CA VAL A 28 -9.90 -3.18 -13.10
C VAL A 28 -11.11 -3.62 -12.27
N GLU A 29 -10.97 -4.71 -11.50
CA GLU A 29 -12.03 -5.20 -10.60
C GLU A 29 -12.34 -4.20 -9.48
N ILE A 30 -11.31 -3.59 -8.88
CA ILE A 30 -11.46 -2.67 -7.73
C ILE A 30 -11.95 -1.29 -8.17
N PHE A 31 -11.39 -0.73 -9.24
CA PHE A 31 -11.62 0.67 -9.63
C PHE A 31 -12.51 0.85 -10.87
N GLY A 32 -12.79 -0.23 -11.59
CA GLY A 32 -13.53 -0.21 -12.85
C GLY A 32 -12.63 -0.07 -14.08
N GLU A 33 -13.15 -0.54 -15.22
CA GLU A 33 -12.50 -0.37 -16.51
C GLU A 33 -12.37 1.11 -16.87
N GLY A 34 -11.19 1.53 -17.35
CA GLY A 34 -10.93 2.92 -17.69
C GLY A 34 -10.71 3.85 -16.50
N TYR A 35 -10.48 3.32 -15.29
CA TYR A 35 -10.08 4.14 -14.14
C TYR A 35 -8.87 5.02 -14.47
N VAL A 36 -8.99 6.30 -14.12
CA VAL A 36 -7.94 7.29 -14.31
C VAL A 36 -7.45 7.72 -12.93
N PRO A 37 -6.18 7.47 -12.57
CA PRO A 37 -5.63 7.92 -11.29
C PRO A 37 -5.74 9.44 -11.13
N GLU A 38 -6.01 9.86 -9.88
CA GLU A 38 -6.09 11.26 -9.49
C GLU A 38 -4.85 12.07 -9.95
N PRO A 39 -4.97 13.39 -10.23
CA PRO A 39 -3.88 14.19 -10.78
C PRO A 39 -2.58 14.12 -9.99
N TYR A 40 -2.65 14.04 -8.66
CA TYR A 40 -1.46 13.94 -7.81
C TYR A 40 -0.72 12.61 -7.98
N ILE A 41 -1.44 11.50 -8.23
CA ILE A 41 -0.85 10.17 -8.47
C ILE A 41 -0.10 10.18 -9.80
N LYS A 42 -0.70 10.77 -10.85
CA LYS A 42 -0.03 10.98 -12.15
C LYS A 42 1.23 11.82 -12.00
N ALA A 43 1.17 12.92 -11.26
CA ALA A 43 2.34 13.76 -11.01
C ALA A 43 3.45 13.00 -10.27
N ALA A 44 3.10 12.19 -9.27
CA ALA A 44 4.05 11.36 -8.55
C ALA A 44 4.70 10.29 -9.46
N TYR A 45 3.93 9.65 -10.34
CA TYR A 45 4.44 8.72 -11.34
C TYR A 45 5.44 9.41 -12.29
N GLU A 46 5.08 10.56 -12.85
CA GLU A 46 5.93 11.33 -13.78
C GLU A 46 7.26 11.74 -13.13
N GLN A 47 7.23 12.15 -11.86
CA GLN A 47 8.43 12.46 -11.09
C GLN A 47 9.28 11.21 -10.85
N ALA A 48 8.64 10.11 -10.43
CA ALA A 48 9.34 8.86 -10.18
C ALA A 48 10.00 8.30 -11.45
N ARG A 49 9.34 8.42 -12.61
CA ARG A 49 9.81 7.90 -13.90
C ARG A 49 11.11 8.56 -14.39
N LYS A 50 11.33 9.82 -14.00
CA LYS A 50 12.52 10.62 -14.34
C LYS A 50 13.67 10.44 -13.34
N HIS A 51 13.43 9.76 -12.23
CA HIS A 51 14.42 9.60 -11.17
C HIS A 51 15.37 8.43 -11.43
N LYS A 52 16.66 8.59 -11.09
CA LYS A 52 17.70 7.55 -11.30
C LYS A 52 17.42 6.20 -10.61
N TRP A 53 16.59 6.20 -9.57
CA TRP A 53 16.19 4.99 -8.83
C TRP A 53 14.80 4.48 -9.23
N TYR A 54 14.27 4.92 -10.37
CA TYR A 54 13.01 4.45 -10.89
C TYR A 54 12.92 2.92 -10.92
N MET A 55 13.97 2.25 -11.43
CA MET A 55 13.97 0.79 -11.54
C MET A 55 13.90 0.12 -10.17
N GLU A 56 14.54 0.66 -9.14
CA GLU A 56 14.42 0.09 -7.79
C GLU A 56 13.00 0.20 -7.24
N ALA A 57 12.35 1.36 -7.43
CA ALA A 57 10.95 1.52 -7.06
C ALA A 57 10.04 0.59 -7.86
N ARG A 58 10.30 0.44 -9.16
CA ARG A 58 9.54 -0.45 -10.05
C ARG A 58 9.71 -1.91 -9.65
N MET A 59 10.92 -2.35 -9.30
CA MET A 59 11.16 -3.71 -8.84
C MET A 59 10.44 -4.00 -7.52
N ILE A 60 10.35 -3.01 -6.62
CA ILE A 60 9.47 -3.14 -5.45
C ILE A 60 8.02 -3.33 -5.91
N THR A 61 7.49 -2.48 -6.79
CA THR A 61 6.12 -2.61 -7.31
C THR A 61 5.83 -3.99 -7.91
N VAL A 62 6.77 -4.56 -8.69
CA VAL A 62 6.62 -5.90 -9.30
C VAL A 62 6.51 -7.00 -8.24
N HIS A 63 7.24 -6.89 -7.14
CA HIS A 63 7.30 -7.90 -6.08
C HIS A 63 6.37 -7.62 -4.90
N ASP A 64 5.68 -6.48 -4.92
CA ASP A 64 4.70 -6.04 -3.93
C ASP A 64 3.35 -6.69 -4.21
N LEU A 65 3.37 -8.03 -4.21
CA LEU A 65 2.22 -8.88 -4.48
C LEU A 65 1.46 -9.14 -3.18
N TYR A 66 0.17 -8.76 -3.17
CA TYR A 66 -0.76 -9.22 -2.13
C TYR A 66 -1.23 -10.64 -2.49
N ALA A 67 -0.44 -11.64 -2.12
CA ALA A 67 -0.84 -13.03 -2.26
C ALA A 67 -1.79 -13.40 -1.10
N PHE A 68 -3.07 -13.59 -1.43
CA PHE A 68 -4.00 -14.29 -0.55
C PHE A 68 -3.98 -15.76 -0.97
N GLU A 69 -3.25 -16.58 -0.23
CA GLU A 69 -3.16 -18.02 -0.51
C GLU A 69 -4.38 -18.74 0.08
N PRO A 70 -5.27 -19.33 -0.75
CA PRO A 70 -6.43 -20.04 -0.26
C PRO A 70 -6.01 -21.24 0.60
N GLY A 71 -6.62 -21.39 1.77
CA GLY A 71 -6.33 -22.50 2.69
C GLY A 71 -5.11 -22.29 3.60
N LEU A 72 -4.37 -21.17 3.45
CA LEU A 72 -3.36 -20.79 4.42
C LEU A 72 -4.02 -20.50 5.77
N LYS A 73 -3.67 -21.30 6.79
CA LYS A 73 -4.10 -21.05 8.17
C LYS A 73 -3.20 -20.00 8.78
N VAL A 74 -3.64 -18.74 8.76
CA VAL A 74 -2.97 -17.66 9.47
C VAL A 74 -3.19 -17.79 10.98
N THR A 75 -2.13 -17.63 11.77
CA THR A 75 -2.18 -17.60 13.24
C THR A 75 -1.43 -16.38 13.77
N LEU A 76 -1.89 -15.84 14.90
CA LEU A 76 -1.22 -14.77 15.63
C LEU A 76 -0.07 -15.29 16.50
N ASP A 77 0.05 -16.61 16.72
CA ASP A 77 1.01 -17.20 17.67
C ASP A 77 2.44 -16.65 17.56
N PRO A 78 3.03 -16.47 16.35
CA PRO A 78 4.38 -15.92 16.22
C PRO A 78 4.52 -14.47 16.71
N PHE A 79 3.42 -13.73 16.78
CA PHE A 79 3.38 -12.31 17.08
C PHE A 79 2.83 -12.00 18.48
N ILE A 80 2.26 -12.97 19.19
CA ILE A 80 1.64 -12.75 20.52
C ILE A 80 2.59 -12.03 21.47
N ASP A 81 3.84 -12.50 21.55
CA ASP A 81 4.83 -11.91 22.46
C ASP A 81 5.20 -10.47 22.06
N VAL A 82 5.43 -10.22 20.76
CA VAL A 82 5.73 -8.87 20.25
C VAL A 82 4.57 -7.92 20.50
N ILE A 83 3.34 -8.35 20.22
CA ILE A 83 2.12 -7.56 20.46
C ILE A 83 1.99 -7.27 21.95
N GLY A 84 2.12 -8.29 22.81
CA GLY A 84 2.00 -8.13 24.26
C GLY A 84 3.03 -7.17 24.85
N ARG A 85 4.24 -7.13 24.30
CA ARG A 85 5.31 -6.23 24.76
C ARG A 85 5.17 -4.79 24.25
N HIS A 86 4.58 -4.59 23.08
CA HIS A 86 4.67 -3.31 22.37
C HIS A 86 3.34 -2.62 22.08
N PHE A 87 2.22 -3.34 22.08
CA PHE A 87 0.92 -2.73 21.84
C PHE A 87 0.54 -1.81 23.01
N LYS A 88 0.08 -0.60 22.68
CA LYS A 88 -0.33 0.40 23.66
C LYS A 88 -1.67 0.96 23.25
N GLN A 89 -2.58 1.06 24.23
CA GLN A 89 -3.84 1.74 24.05
C GLN A 89 -3.69 3.21 24.49
N PRO A 90 -3.85 4.18 23.58
CA PRO A 90 -3.79 5.60 23.91
C PRO A 90 -4.99 6.01 24.77
N LYS A 91 -4.81 7.06 25.59
CA LYS A 91 -5.88 7.56 26.49
C LYS A 91 -7.06 8.12 25.70
N GLU A 92 -6.77 8.71 24.55
CA GLU A 92 -7.71 9.31 23.62
C GLU A 92 -8.53 8.26 22.86
N GLY A 93 -8.07 6.99 22.86
CA GLY A 93 -8.67 5.89 22.10
C GLY A 93 -7.95 5.61 20.77
N LEU A 94 -8.00 4.36 20.31
CA LEU A 94 -7.35 3.96 19.05
C LEU A 94 -7.92 4.76 17.88
N GLY A 95 -7.05 5.45 17.14
CA GLY A 95 -7.44 6.29 16.01
C GLY A 95 -7.82 7.73 16.37
N PHE A 96 -7.93 8.06 17.65
CA PHE A 96 -8.19 9.42 18.14
C PHE A 96 -6.95 10.06 18.79
N ASP A 97 -5.83 9.35 18.75
CA ASP A 97 -4.52 9.84 19.19
C ASP A 97 -3.69 10.41 18.02
N GLY A 98 -2.52 10.96 18.35
CA GLY A 98 -1.57 11.53 17.38
C GLY A 98 -0.58 10.51 16.78
N SER A 99 -0.82 9.21 16.92
CA SER A 99 0.12 8.19 16.46
C SER A 99 0.16 8.09 14.93
N ALA A 100 1.31 7.64 14.39
CA ALA A 100 1.47 7.44 12.94
C ALA A 100 0.46 6.43 12.36
N VAL A 101 -0.09 5.53 13.18
CA VAL A 101 -1.07 4.50 12.80
C VAL A 101 -2.53 4.91 13.08
N ALA A 102 -2.77 6.10 13.63
CA ALA A 102 -4.13 6.54 13.98
C ALA A 102 -5.08 6.54 12.77
N HIS A 103 -4.56 6.84 11.57
CA HIS A 103 -5.34 6.80 10.34
C HIS A 103 -5.86 5.39 10.02
N MET A 104 -5.06 4.34 10.24
CA MET A 104 -5.48 2.95 10.00
C MET A 104 -6.65 2.56 10.92
N TRP A 105 -6.58 2.94 12.19
CA TRP A 105 -7.64 2.68 13.15
C TRP A 105 -8.93 3.42 12.77
N ARG A 106 -8.84 4.66 12.29
CA ARG A 106 -10.03 5.39 11.81
C ARG A 106 -10.66 4.75 10.58
N SER A 107 -9.86 4.22 9.64
CA SER A 107 -10.40 3.46 8.51
C SER A 107 -11.18 2.22 8.94
N LEU A 108 -10.72 1.54 10.00
CA LEU A 108 -11.44 0.39 10.57
C LEU A 108 -12.71 0.81 11.32
N VAL A 109 -12.66 1.92 12.05
CA VAL A 109 -13.80 2.46 12.83
C VAL A 109 -14.87 3.04 11.92
N TYR A 110 -14.49 3.63 10.78
CA TYR A 110 -15.37 4.28 9.81
C TYR A 110 -15.19 3.68 8.41
N PRO A 111 -15.62 2.42 8.19
CA PRO A 111 -15.33 1.69 6.95
C PRO A 111 -15.98 2.31 5.71
N ASP A 112 -17.07 3.07 5.88
CA ASP A 112 -17.82 3.68 4.78
C ASP A 112 -17.38 5.13 4.46
N ASN A 113 -16.39 5.66 5.18
CA ASN A 113 -15.87 6.99 4.88
C ASN A 113 -15.05 6.95 3.59
N PRO A 114 -15.33 7.84 2.61
CA PRO A 114 -14.50 7.97 1.43
C PRO A 114 -13.09 8.42 1.83
N LEU A 115 -12.08 7.78 1.24
CA LEU A 115 -10.65 8.12 1.40
C LEU A 115 -10.30 9.46 0.75
#